data_AF-D1PZV5-F1
#
_entry.id   AF-D1PZV5-F1
#
_cell.length_a   1.000
_cell.length_b   1.000
_cell.length_c   1.000
_cell.angle_alpha   90.00
_cell.angle_beta   90.00
_cell.angle_gamma   90.00
#
_symmetry.space_group_name_H-M   'P 1'
#
loop_
_entity.id
_entity.type
_entity.pdbx_description
1 polymer ?
#
loop_
_entity_poly.entity_id
_entity_poly.type
_entity_poly.pdbx_seq_one_letter_code
_entity_poly.pdbx_strand_id
1 'polypeptide(L)'
;MSKGCGCQSGIFRWFTPPYSKLFYAACCIHDDDYDRGGSEHDRKAADLRLFVNCFRKIAKSGFAPAKAMWCALVALCYYWSVRMLGSNYFKYSG
;
A
#
# COMPACT_ATOMS: atom_id res chain seq x y z
N MET A 1 -10.75 11.52 -3.19
CA MET A 1 -9.57 11.81 -4.04
C MET A 1 -8.45 10.94 -3.51
N SER A 2 -7.99 9.97 -4.30
CA SER A 2 -6.93 9.05 -3.88
C SER A 2 -5.62 9.83 -3.69
N LYS A 3 -4.93 9.55 -2.58
CA LYS A 3 -3.81 10.34 -2.07
C LYS A 3 -2.45 9.79 -2.51
N GLY A 4 -2.44 8.59 -3.09
CA GLY A 4 -1.27 7.97 -3.73
C GLY A 4 -0.32 7.34 -2.72
N CYS A 5 0.86 6.88 -3.18
CA CYS A 5 1.86 6.31 -2.27
C CYS A 5 2.56 7.41 -1.45
N GLY A 6 2.06 7.68 -0.24
CA GLY A 6 2.71 8.55 0.74
C GLY A 6 1.83 8.85 1.97
N CYS A 7 2.45 8.98 3.14
CA CYS A 7 1.76 9.46 4.34
C CYS A 7 1.49 10.96 4.18
N GLN A 8 0.25 11.38 3.94
CA GLN A 8 -0.08 12.81 3.75
C GLN A 8 -0.19 13.60 5.07
N SER A 9 0.02 12.97 6.22
CA SER A 9 -0.20 13.55 7.54
C SER A 9 0.91 13.20 8.53
N GLY A 10 1.19 14.13 9.44
CA GLY A 10 2.20 13.98 10.50
C GLY A 10 3.64 14.20 10.03
N ILE A 11 4.59 13.73 10.83
CA ILE A 11 6.05 13.92 10.64
C ILE A 11 6.56 13.24 9.35
N PHE A 12 5.84 12.26 8.82
CA PHE A 12 6.18 11.54 7.58
C PHE A 12 5.66 12.19 6.30
N ARG A 13 5.10 13.39 6.35
CA ARG A 13 4.56 14.12 5.19
C ARG A 13 5.56 14.34 4.05
N TRP A 14 6.84 14.42 4.37
CA TRP A 14 7.92 14.61 3.39
C TRP A 14 8.56 13.29 2.93
N PHE A 15 8.15 12.17 3.51
CA PHE A 15 8.69 10.87 3.17
C PHE A 15 7.97 10.31 1.94
N THR A 16 8.69 10.27 0.81
CA THR A 16 8.22 9.55 -0.38
C THR A 16 8.72 8.11 -0.29
N PRO A 17 7.83 7.12 -0.17
CA PRO A 17 8.26 5.75 -0.03
C PRO A 17 8.91 5.23 -1.33
N PRO A 18 9.87 4.31 -1.23
CA PRO A 18 10.61 3.81 -2.39
C PRO A 18 9.65 3.16 -3.40
N TYR A 19 9.93 3.35 -4.69
CA TYR A 19 9.08 2.87 -5.80
C TYR A 19 7.64 3.41 -5.80
N SER A 20 7.40 4.58 -5.19
CA SER A 20 6.08 5.23 -5.17
C SER A 20 5.41 5.35 -6.54
N LYS A 21 6.18 5.62 -7.61
CA LYS A 21 5.67 5.66 -8.99
C LYS A 21 5.20 4.29 -9.49
N LEU A 22 5.94 3.22 -9.19
CA LEU A 22 5.61 1.86 -9.60
C LEU A 22 4.35 1.35 -8.88
N PHE A 23 4.22 1.69 -7.60
CA PHE A 23 3.13 1.25 -6.74
C PHE A 23 1.96 2.23 -6.68
N TYR A 24 2.03 3.37 -7.36
CA TYR A 24 1.05 4.45 -7.28
C TYR A 24 -0.39 3.95 -7.44
N ALA A 25 -0.67 3.19 -8.50
CA ALA A 25 -2.00 2.65 -8.74
C ALA A 25 -2.46 1.68 -7.63
N ALA A 26 -1.55 0.90 -7.04
CA ALA A 26 -1.87 -0.01 -5.94
C ALA A 26 -2.19 0.77 -4.65
N CYS A 27 -1.44 1.84 -4.36
CA CYS A 27 -1.73 2.74 -3.25
C CYS A 27 -3.07 3.47 -3.42
N CYS A 28 -3.42 3.94 -4.63
CA CYS A 28 -4.73 4.56 -4.85
C CYS A 28 -5.90 3.60 -4.59
N ILE A 29 -5.78 2.34 -5.03
CA ILE A 29 -6.80 1.31 -4.75
C ILE A 29 -6.91 1.05 -3.24
N HIS A 30 -5.78 1.05 -2.52
CA HIS A 30 -5.76 0.88 -1.08
C HIS A 30 -6.38 2.05 -0.33
N ASP A 31 -6.12 3.29 -0.76
CA ASP A 31 -6.78 4.49 -0.25
C ASP A 31 -8.30 4.39 -0.45
N ASP A 32 -8.76 3.98 -1.64
CA ASP A 32 -10.18 3.82 -1.95
C ASP A 32 -10.83 2.71 -1.10
N ASP A 33 -10.09 1.63 -0.80
CA ASP A 33 -10.53 0.57 0.11
C ASP A 33 -10.62 1.07 1.58
N TYR A 34 -9.69 1.91 2.01
CA TYR A 34 -9.72 2.54 3.34
C TYR A 34 -10.84 3.57 3.48
N ASP A 35 -11.13 4.30 2.40
CA ASP A 35 -12.23 5.24 2.30
C ASP A 35 -13.60 4.56 2.22
N ARG A 36 -13.67 3.35 1.66
CA ARG A 36 -14.87 2.49 1.71
C ARG A 36 -15.14 2.04 3.14
N GLY A 37 -14.09 1.72 3.89
CA GLY A 37 -14.22 1.31 5.28
C GLY A 37 -14.74 -0.13 5.46
N GLY A 38 -15.08 -0.48 6.70
CA GLY A 38 -15.60 -1.79 7.06
C GLY A 38 -15.14 -2.26 8.46
N SER A 39 -15.00 -3.57 8.61
CA SER A 39 -14.47 -4.20 9.82
C SER A 39 -12.93 -4.28 9.83
N GLU A 40 -12.34 -4.68 10.95
CA GLU A 40 -10.90 -4.98 11.01
C GLU A 40 -10.49 -6.11 10.05
N HIS A 41 -11.41 -7.03 9.74
CA HIS A 41 -11.20 -8.04 8.71
C HIS A 41 -11.09 -7.41 7.32
N ASP A 42 -11.96 -6.44 7.00
CA ASP A 42 -11.93 -5.73 5.71
C ASP A 42 -10.68 -4.88 5.57
N ARG A 43 -10.21 -4.27 6.67
CA ARG A 43 -8.93 -3.56 6.69
C ARG A 43 -7.76 -4.49 6.40
N LYS A 44 -7.68 -5.64 7.08
CA LYS A 44 -6.65 -6.65 6.80
C LYS A 44 -6.71 -7.12 5.33
N ALA A 45 -7.92 -7.31 4.79
CA ALA A 45 -8.11 -7.67 3.39
C ALA A 45 -7.63 -6.55 2.44
N ALA A 46 -7.89 -5.28 2.76
CA ALA A 46 -7.37 -4.13 2.02
C ALA A 46 -5.83 -4.10 2.03
N ASP A 47 -5.21 -4.27 3.19
CA ASP A 47 -3.75 -4.30 3.33
C ASP A 47 -3.14 -5.45 2.49
N LEU A 48 -3.73 -6.64 2.54
CA LEU A 48 -3.30 -7.77 1.71
C LEU A 48 -3.45 -7.48 0.21
N ARG A 49 -4.56 -6.84 -0.19
CA ARG A 49 -4.78 -6.43 -1.59
C ARG A 49 -3.72 -5.44 -2.05
N LEU A 50 -3.26 -4.52 -1.20
CA LEU A 50 -2.15 -3.62 -1.51
C LEU A 50 -0.90 -4.41 -1.90
N PHE A 51 -0.47 -5.36 -1.07
CA PHE A 51 0.68 -6.21 -1.36
C PHE A 51 0.53 -6.97 -2.68
N VAL A 52 -0.62 -7.62 -2.89
CA VAL A 52 -0.90 -8.40 -4.11
C VAL A 52 -0.88 -7.51 -5.35
N ASN A 53 -1.45 -6.31 -5.28
CA ASN A 53 -1.45 -5.37 -6.40
C ASN A 53 -0.05 -4.83 -6.71
N CYS A 54 0.77 -4.54 -5.70
CA CYS A 54 2.18 -4.22 -5.88
C CYS A 54 2.93 -5.38 -6.54
N PHE A 55 2.74 -6.60 -6.05
CA PHE A 55 3.37 -7.80 -6.61
C PHE A 55 2.99 -8.04 -8.08
N ARG A 56 1.72 -7.86 -8.44
CA ARG A 56 1.26 -7.93 -9.83
C ARG A 56 1.95 -6.89 -10.72
N LYS A 57 2.20 -5.67 -10.22
CA LYS A 57 2.95 -4.64 -10.97
C LYS A 57 4.41 -5.05 -11.17
N ILE A 58 5.04 -5.61 -10.14
CA ILE A 58 6.42 -6.12 -10.21
C ILE A 58 6.51 -7.24 -11.26
N ALA A 59 5.61 -8.22 -11.19
CA ALA A 59 5.56 -9.34 -12.13
C ALA A 59 5.39 -8.88 -13.59
N LYS A 60 4.55 -7.85 -13.83
CA LYS A 60 4.36 -7.26 -15.15
C LYS A 60 5.52 -6.41 -15.66
N SER A 61 6.46 -6.02 -14.79
CA SER A 61 7.56 -5.11 -15.17
C SER A 61 8.73 -5.81 -15.86
N GLY A 62 8.74 -7.14 -15.92
CA GLY A 62 9.82 -7.91 -16.56
C GLY A 62 11.19 -7.72 -15.91
N PHE A 63 11.24 -7.39 -14.62
CA PHE A 63 12.50 -7.17 -13.92
C PHE A 63 13.32 -8.46 -13.80
N ALA A 64 14.64 -8.31 -13.79
CA ALA A 64 15.55 -9.40 -13.42
C ALA A 64 15.17 -9.98 -12.05
N PRO A 65 15.36 -11.29 -11.81
CA PRO A 65 14.89 -11.96 -10.60
C PRO A 65 15.29 -11.27 -9.29
N ALA A 66 16.54 -10.82 -9.17
CA ALA A 66 17.03 -10.12 -7.98
C ALA A 66 16.31 -8.79 -7.73
N LYS A 67 16.06 -8.00 -8.79
CA LYS A 67 15.33 -6.73 -8.71
C LYS A 67 13.85 -6.96 -8.41
N ALA A 68 13.25 -7.99 -8.99
CA ALA A 68 11.88 -8.39 -8.67
C ALA A 68 11.74 -8.77 -7.19
N MET A 69 12.68 -9.57 -6.67
CA MET A 69 12.72 -9.95 -5.25
C MET A 69 12.87 -8.73 -4.35
N TRP A 70 13.79 -7.80 -4.67
CA TRP A 70 13.96 -6.56 -3.92
C TRP A 70 12.68 -5.72 -3.90
N CYS A 71 12.04 -5.52 -5.06
CA CYS A 71 10.78 -4.79 -5.13
C CYS A 71 9.67 -5.50 -4.33
N ALA A 72 9.66 -6.83 -4.29
CA ALA A 72 8.70 -7.60 -3.52
C ALA A 72 8.91 -7.42 -2.01
N LEU A 73 10.17 -7.36 -1.55
CA LEU A 73 10.50 -7.02 -0.16
C LEU A 73 10.04 -5.60 0.18
N VAL A 74 10.24 -4.63 -0.72
CA VAL A 74 9.70 -3.28 -0.53
C VAL A 74 8.17 -3.29 -0.45
N ALA A 75 7.48 -4.03 -1.33
CA ALA A 75 6.02 -4.17 -1.26
C ALA A 75 5.55 -4.79 0.08
N LEU A 76 6.33 -5.71 0.65
CA LEU A 76 6.07 -6.27 1.97
C LEU A 76 6.25 -5.22 3.08
N CYS A 77 7.24 -4.33 2.97
CA CYS A 77 7.37 -3.18 3.87
C CYS A 77 6.14 -2.28 3.82
N TYR A 78 5.59 -1.99 2.64
CA TYR A 78 4.36 -1.21 2.50
C TYR A 78 3.20 -1.86 3.27
N TYR A 79 3.01 -3.18 3.12
CA TYR A 79 2.00 -3.93 3.86
C TYR A 79 2.16 -3.78 5.38
N TRP A 80 3.36 -3.99 5.91
CA TRP A 80 3.59 -3.87 7.35
C TRP A 80 3.43 -2.44 7.86
N SER A 81 3.87 -1.44 7.08
CA SER A 81 3.68 -0.03 7.43
C SER A 81 2.20 0.31 7.58
N VAL A 82 1.33 -0.05 6.62
CA VAL A 82 -0.11 0.21 6.73
C VAL A 82 -0.78 -0.68 7.78
N ARG A 83 -0.28 -1.91 7.99
CA ARG A 83 -0.85 -2.80 9.01
C ARG A 83 -0.64 -2.29 10.43
N MET A 84 0.50 -1.64 10.68
CA MET A 84 0.88 -1.07 11.99
C MET A 84 0.34 0.34 12.21
N LEU A 85 0.38 1.20 11.19
CA LEU A 85 0.10 2.64 11.33
C LEU A 85 -1.21 3.08 10.67
N GLY A 86 -1.79 2.23 9.82
CA GLY A 86 -2.94 2.55 8.98
C GLY A 86 -4.29 2.51 9.69
N SER A 87 -4.39 1.91 10.88
CA SER A 87 -5.69 1.77 11.59
C SER A 87 -6.39 3.12 11.75
N ASN A 88 -5.66 4.17 12.10
CA ASN A 88 -6.23 5.51 12.33
C ASN A 88 -6.80 6.17 11.05
N TYR A 89 -6.45 5.65 9.87
CA TYR A 89 -6.90 6.18 8.57
C TYR A 89 -8.04 5.35 7.97
N PHE A 90 -8.30 4.16 8.49
CA PHE A 90 -9.35 3.29 8.00
C PHE A 90 -10.70 3.71 8.58
N LYS A 91 -11.73 3.81 7.74
CA LYS A 91 -13.09 4.11 8.21
C LYS A 91 -13.73 2.85 8.79
N TYR A 92 -13.61 2.67 10.09
CA TYR A 92 -14.29 1.57 10.76
C TYR A 92 -15.79 1.80 10.80
N SER A 93 -16.53 0.84 10.27
CA SER A 93 -17.98 0.74 10.39
C SER A 93 -18.27 -0.62 11.01
N GLY A 94 -18.80 -0.58 12.24
CA GLY A 94 -19.20 -1.76 13.01
C GLY A 94 -20.49 -2.36 12.50
#